data_AF-A0A965JR38-F1
#
_entry.id   AF-A0A965JR38-F1
#
_cell.length_a   1.000
_cell.length_b   1.000
_cell.length_c   1.000
_cell.angle_alpha   90.00
_cell.angle_beta   90.00
_cell.angle_gamma   90.00
#
_symmetry.space_group_name_H-M   'P 1'
#
loop_
_entity.id
_entity.type
_entity.pdbx_description
1 polymer ?
#
loop_
_entity_poly.entity_id
_entity_poly.type
_entity_poly.pdbx_seq_one_letter_code
_entity_poly.pdbx_strand_id
1 'polypeptide(L)' 'MFNQAERTLLAAKAEFADANEVEIFLAMTRHNLGKSKEAVEALLRLLVETSRDESIQAYSRAIALYAENIDRTWPAGGA' A
#
# COMPACT_ATOMS: atom_id res chain seq x y z
N MET A 1 -2.92 5.62 -21.33
CA MET A 1 -1.71 6.16 -20.68
C MET A 1 -1.41 5.45 -19.35
N PHE A 2 -2.31 5.40 -18.37
CA PHE A 2 -2.03 4.77 -17.07
C PHE A 2 -1.77 3.24 -17.12
N ASN A 3 -2.41 2.48 -18.02
CA ASN A 3 -2.11 1.05 -18.18
C ASN A 3 -0.66 0.79 -18.64
N GLN A 4 -0.08 1.68 -19.44
CA GLN A 4 1.32 1.57 -19.84
C GLN A 4 2.25 1.91 -18.67
N ALA A 5 1.92 2.96 -17.91
CA ALA A 5 2.65 3.31 -16.69
C ALA A 5 2.64 2.16 -15.68
N GLU A 6 1.49 1.50 -15.46
CA GLU A 6 1.38 0.34 -14.57
C GLU A 6 2.33 -0.79 -15.01
N ARG A 7 2.39 -1.10 -16.31
CA ARG A 7 3.31 -2.13 -16.84
C ARG A 7 4.78 -1.76 -16.64
N THR A 8 5.15 -0.50 -16.91
CA THR A 8 6.52 -0.03 -16.73
C THR A 8 6.94 -0.09 -15.26
N LEU A 9 6.06 0.34 -14.35
CA LEU A 9 6.32 0.34 -12.91
C LEU A 9 6.34 -1.08 -12.32
N LEU A 10 5.53 -2.00 -12.83
CA LEU A 10 5.60 -3.41 -12.46
C LEU A 10 6.93 -4.06 -12.89
N ALA A 11 7.43 -3.73 -14.09
CA ALA A 11 8.74 -4.18 -14.52
C ALA A 11 9.85 -3.59 -13.64
N ALA A 12 9.79 -2.29 -13.33
CA ALA A 12 10.73 -1.65 -12.43
C ALA A 12 10.69 -2.26 -11.02
N LYS A 13 9.52 -2.57 -10.47
CA LYS A 13 9.37 -3.23 -9.18
C LYS A 13 9.99 -4.63 -9.15
N ALA A 14 9.92 -5.36 -10.27
CA ALA A 14 10.52 -6.69 -10.40
C ALA A 14 12.07 -6.62 -10.44
N GLU A 15 12.62 -5.53 -10.99
CA GLU A 15 14.07 -5.30 -11.08
C GLU A 15 14.63 -4.64 -9.80
N PHE A 16 13.86 -3.77 -9.17
CA PHE A 16 14.23 -2.97 -8.01
C PHE A 16 13.22 -3.18 -6.87
N ALA A 17 13.25 -4.37 -6.26
CA ALA A 17 12.27 -4.76 -5.23
C ALA A 17 12.23 -3.83 -4.01
N ASP A 18 13.37 -3.22 -3.67
CA ASP A 18 13.52 -2.33 -2.50
C ASP A 18 13.29 -0.83 -2.82
N ALA A 19 12.95 -0.50 -4.07
CA ALA A 19 12.73 0.87 -4.51
C ALA A 19 11.34 1.37 -4.07
N ASN A 20 11.27 1.92 -2.86
CA ASN A 20 10.04 2.45 -2.26
C ASN A 20 9.34 3.49 -3.14
N GLU A 21 10.10 4.34 -3.84
CA GLU A 21 9.56 5.33 -4.78
C GLU A 21 8.78 4.67 -5.94
N VAL A 22 9.21 3.49 -6.41
CA VAL A 22 8.49 2.74 -7.45
C VAL A 22 7.14 2.28 -6.92
N GLU A 23 7.07 1.84 -5.66
CA GLU A 23 5.80 1.45 -5.04
C GLU A 23 4.84 2.63 -4.90
N ILE A 24 5.34 3.82 -4.54
CA ILE A 24 4.54 5.05 -4.46
C ILE A 24 3.96 5.38 -5.84
N PHE A 25 4.78 5.40 -6.90
CA PHE A 25 4.32 5.68 -8.25
C PHE A 25 3.34 4.63 -8.77
N LEU A 26 3.56 3.36 -8.43
CA LEU A 26 2.66 2.26 -8.77
C LEU A 26 1.31 2.41 -8.08
N ALA A 27 1.29 2.75 -6.78
CA ALA A 27 0.08 3.01 -6.03
C ALA A 27 -0.72 4.19 -6.62
N MET A 28 -0.06 5.30 -6.94
CA MET A 28 -0.71 6.45 -7.61
C MET A 28 -1.31 6.05 -8.97
N THR A 29 -0.59 5.22 -9.74
CA THR A 29 -1.08 4.71 -11.02
C THR A 29 -2.30 3.82 -10.86
N ARG A 30 -2.29 2.91 -9.88
CA ARG A 30 -3.42 2.03 -9.53
C ARG A 30 -4.65 2.83 -9.14
N HIS A 31 -4.49 3.87 -8.31
CA HIS A 31 -5.59 4.78 -7.97
C HIS A 31 -6.22 5.41 -9.21
N ASN A 32 -5.41 5.96 -10.12
CA ASN A 32 -5.88 6.56 -11.37
C ASN A 32 -6.58 5.56 -12.31
N LEU A 33 -6.33 4.26 -12.14
CA LEU A 33 -6.99 3.16 -12.86
C LEU A 33 -8.25 2.63 -12.16
N GLY A 34 -8.68 3.25 -11.06
CA GLY A 34 -9.83 2.80 -10.27
C GLY A 34 -9.49 1.67 -9.28
N LYS A 35 -8.22 1.26 -9.18
CA LYS A 35 -7.73 0.24 -8.23
C LYS A 35 -7.28 0.88 -6.91
N SER A 36 -8.09 1.82 -6.40
CA SER A 36 -7.75 2.61 -5.20
C SER A 36 -7.54 1.74 -3.96
N LYS A 37 -8.27 0.63 -3.86
CA LYS A 37 -8.09 -0.35 -2.78
C LYS A 37 -6.63 -0.85 -2.71
N GLU A 38 -6.14 -1.40 -3.82
CA GLU A 38 -4.77 -1.91 -3.95
C GLU A 38 -3.73 -0.82 -3.71
N ALA A 39 -4.02 0.42 -4.15
CA ALA A 39 -3.16 1.57 -3.92
C ALA A 39 -3.04 1.89 -2.43
N VAL A 40 -4.15 1.97 -1.70
CA VAL A 40 -4.15 2.27 -0.27
C VAL A 40 -3.46 1.16 0.51
N GLU A 41 -3.75 -0.10 0.21
CA GLU A 41 -3.10 -1.25 0.85
C GLU A 41 -1.57 -1.24 0.66
N ALA A 42 -1.10 -0.91 -0.53
CA ALA A 42 0.33 -0.74 -0.80
C ALA A 42 0.95 0.40 0.01
N LEU A 43 0.29 1.56 0.06
CA LEU A 43 0.78 2.72 0.79
C LEU A 43 0.79 2.50 2.31
N LEU A 44 -0.18 1.78 2.86
CA LEU A 44 -0.20 1.43 4.29
C LEU A 44 0.95 0.49 4.68
N ARG A 45 1.25 -0.52 3.83
CA ARG A 45 2.43 -1.38 4.02
C ARG A 45 3.70 -0.55 4.02
N LEU A 46 3.88 0.27 2.99
CA LEU A 46 5.06 1.13 2.86
C LEU A 46 5.21 2.09 4.05
N LEU A 47 4.10 2.66 4.53
CA LEU A 47 4.10 3.56 5.69
C LEU A 47 4.58 2.85 6.96
N VAL A 48 4.10 1.63 7.23
CA VAL A 48 4.53 0.85 8.40
C VAL A 48 6.01 0.46 8.29
N GLU A 49 6.47 0.10 7.11
CA GLU A 49 7.85 -0.34 6.86
C GLU A 49 8.86 0.82 6.97
N THR A 50 8.47 2.04 6.60
CA THR A 50 9.41 3.16 6.45
C THR A 50 9.29 4.24 7.53
N SER A 51 8.15 4.32 8.22
CA SER A 51 7.91 5.37 9.20
C SER A 51 8.77 5.20 10.44
N ARG A 52 9.33 6.31 10.93
CA ARG A 52 9.99 6.41 12.25
C ARG A 52 9.10 7.09 13.30
N ASP A 53 7.86 7.42 12.93
CA ASP A 53 6.90 8.00 13.86
C ASP A 53 6.47 6.95 14.90
N GLU A 54 6.71 7.25 16.18
CA GLU A 54 6.46 6.33 17.29
C GLU A 54 4.98 5.96 17.41
N SER A 55 4.06 6.88 17.08
CA SER A 55 2.62 6.62 17.12
C SER A 55 2.22 5.68 16.00
N ILE A 56 2.75 5.86 14.78
CA ILE A 56 2.51 4.93 13.67
C ILE A 56 3.07 3.55 14.00
N GLN A 57 4.28 3.47 14.56
CA GLN A 57 4.90 2.21 14.93
C GLN A 57 4.15 1.48 16.06
N ALA A 58 3.61 2.20 17.04
CA ALA A 58 2.77 1.64 18.09
C ALA A 58 1.50 0.95 17.54
N TYR A 59 0.98 1.43 16.40
CA TYR A 59 -0.17 0.86 15.71
C TYR A 59 0.18 0.01 14.47
N SER A 60 1.47 -0.26 14.22
CA SER A 60 1.97 -0.98 13.04
C SER A 60 1.19 -2.27 12.75
N ARG A 61 0.91 -3.08 13.77
CA ARG A 61 0.13 -4.32 13.64
C ARG A 61 -1.30 -4.09 13.15
N ALA A 62 -1.99 -3.07 13.69
CA ALA A 62 -3.34 -2.75 13.27
C ALA A 62 -3.35 -2.20 11.83
N ILE A 63 -2.41 -1.32 11.51
CA ILE A 63 -2.27 -0.76 10.17
C ILE A 63 -1.94 -1.87 9.15
N ALA A 64 -1.02 -2.78 9.47
CA ALA A 64 -0.69 -3.92 8.63
C ALA A 64 -1.89 -4.85 8.39
N LEU A 65 -2.70 -5.10 9.43
CA LEU A 65 -3.94 -5.88 9.30
C LEU A 65 -4.92 -5.24 8.32
N TYR A 66 -5.11 -3.91 8.38
CA TYR A 66 -5.93 -3.20 7.42
C TYR A 66 -5.31 -3.17 6.01
N ALA A 67 -3.98 -3.16 5.93
CA ALA A 67 -3.27 -3.23 4.65
C ALA A 67 -3.41 -4.60 3.95
N GLU A 68 -3.77 -5.68 4.66
CA GLU A 68 -4.13 -6.97 4.04
C GLU A 68 -5.45 -6.89 3.27
N ASN A 69 -6.43 -6.16 3.78
CA ASN A 69 -7.71 -5.91 3.14
C ASN A 69 -8.40 -4.69 3.76
N ILE A 70 -8.34 -3.55 3.08
CA ILE A 70 -8.83 -2.28 3.66
C ILE A 70 -10.37 -2.21 3.76
N ASP A 71 -11.08 -3.02 2.99
CA ASP A 71 -12.55 -3.12 3.04
C ASP A 71 -13.02 -4.10 4.13
N ARG A 72 -12.10 -4.73 4.85
CA ARG A 72 -12.46 -5.67 5.92
C ARG A 72 -13.15 -4.91 7.04
N THR A 73 -14.45 -5.17 7.20
CA THR A 73 -15.22 -4.70 8.34
C THR A 73 -15.14 -5.73 9.46
N TRP A 74 -14.82 -5.27 10.67
CA TRP A 74 -14.94 -6.09 11.86
C TRP A 74 -16.29 -5.76 12.51
N PRO A 75 -17.20 -6.73 12.75
CA PRO A 75 -18.39 -6.45 13.51
C PRO A 75 -17.97 -5.94 14.90
N ALA A 76 -18.59 -4.86 15.37
CA ALA A 76 -18.36 -4.34 16.72
C ALA A 76 -18.73 -5.45 17.72
N GLY A 77 -17.73 -6.12 18.28
CA GLY A 77 -17.95 -7.31 19.09
C GLY A 77 -16.67 -8.06 19.41
N GLY A 78 -15.75 -7.39 20.11
CA GLY A 78 -14.84 -8.09 21.00
C GLY A 78 -15.59 -8.36 22.30
N ALA A 79 -15.88 -9.64 22.56
CA ALA A 79 -16.12 -10.14 23.91
C ALA A 79 -14.79 -10.16 24.69
#